data_AF-A0A966AJ55-F1
#
_entry.id   AF-A0A966AJ55-F1
#
_cell.length_a   1.000
_cell.length_b   1.000
_cell.length_c   1.000
_cell.angle_alpha   90.00
_cell.angle_beta   90.00
_cell.angle_gamma   90.00
#
_symmetry.space_group_name_H-M   'P 1'
#
loop_
_entity.id
_entity.type
_entity.pdbx_description
1 polymer ?
#
loop_
_entity_poly.entity_id
_entity_poly.type
_entity_poly.pdbx_seq_one_letter_code
_entity_poly.pdbx_strand_id
1 'polypeptide(L)'
;MNKPPPREGSLDAPGRHPLDWRKPEFYDEQALLTELERVFDICHGCRRCFNLCHAFPTLFDLIDESQSMELDGVAKTDYWKVVEHCYLCDMCFMTKCPYVPPHEWNVDFPHLMLRAKAVANRKGKVRARDRILSATDTVGA
;
A
#
# COMPACT_ATOMS: atom_id res chain seq x y z
N MET A 1 9.16 -9.45 33.68
CA MET A 1 8.69 -10.26 32.53
C MET A 1 9.59 -9.92 31.35
N ASN A 2 10.48 -10.83 30.95
CA ASN A 2 11.34 -10.60 29.77
C ASN A 2 10.47 -10.69 28.52
N LYS A 3 10.29 -9.56 27.84
CA LYS A 3 9.69 -9.53 26.50
C LYS A 3 10.65 -10.33 25.58
N PRO A 4 10.18 -11.38 24.88
CA PRO A 4 11.03 -12.07 23.91
C PRO A 4 11.55 -11.04 22.89
N PRO A 5 12.76 -11.24 22.34
CA PRO A 5 13.32 -10.32 21.35
C PRO A 5 12.32 -10.13 20.21
N PRO A 6 12.22 -8.92 19.62
CA PRO A 6 11.31 -8.67 18.51
C PRO A 6 11.56 -9.72 17.43
N ARG A 7 10.58 -10.58 17.19
CA ARG A 7 10.62 -11.53 16.08
C ARG A 7 10.34 -10.74 14.82
N GLU A 8 11.08 -11.06 13.77
CA GLU A 8 10.85 -10.53 12.44
C GLU A 8 9.39 -10.80 12.01
N GLY A 9 8.67 -9.77 11.56
CA GLY A 9 7.34 -9.96 10.97
C GLY A 9 7.40 -10.90 9.77
N SER A 10 6.25 -11.46 9.37
CA SER A 10 6.14 -12.55 8.38
C SER A 10 6.57 -13.95 8.86
N LEU A 11 7.11 -14.12 10.08
CA LEU A 11 7.37 -15.45 10.66
C LEU A 11 6.16 -16.03 11.40
N ASP A 12 5.28 -15.16 11.89
CA ASP A 12 4.03 -15.48 12.55
C ASP A 12 2.86 -14.91 11.75
N ALA A 13 1.65 -15.42 11.97
CA ALA A 13 0.46 -14.90 11.28
C ALA A 13 0.26 -13.40 11.63
N PRO A 14 0.22 -12.50 10.64
CA PRO A 14 0.09 -11.08 10.91
C PRO A 14 -1.29 -10.75 11.47
N GLY A 15 -1.33 -9.81 12.41
CA GLY A 15 -2.58 -9.22 12.86
C GLY A 15 -3.20 -8.37 11.75
N ARG A 16 -4.53 -8.37 11.63
CA ARG A 16 -5.25 -7.57 10.62
C ARG A 16 -6.31 -6.71 11.27
N HIS A 17 -6.22 -5.40 11.06
CA HIS A 17 -7.17 -4.43 11.62
C HIS A 17 -8.33 -4.19 10.65
N PRO A 18 -9.58 -4.13 11.12
CA PRO A 18 -10.71 -3.75 10.29
C PRO A 18 -10.55 -2.33 9.74
N LEU A 19 -10.98 -2.12 8.48
CA LEU A 19 -11.02 -0.80 7.87
C LEU A 19 -12.35 -0.11 8.15
N ASP A 20 -12.29 1.11 8.69
CA ASP A 20 -13.46 1.96 8.95
C ASP A 20 -13.98 2.65 7.67
N TRP A 21 -14.21 1.88 6.60
CA TRP A 21 -14.54 2.42 5.26
C TRP A 21 -15.85 3.23 5.19
N ARG A 22 -16.72 3.15 6.20
CA ARG A 22 -17.97 3.93 6.27
C ARG A 22 -17.75 5.35 6.80
N LYS A 23 -16.63 5.59 7.46
CA LYS A 23 -16.29 6.89 8.04
C LYS A 23 -15.76 7.84 6.96
N PRO A 24 -16.16 9.13 6.94
CA PRO A 24 -15.66 10.10 5.98
C PRO A 24 -14.13 10.22 5.95
N GLU A 25 -13.50 10.08 7.12
CA GLU A 25 -12.04 10.18 7.33
C GLU A 25 -11.27 9.10 6.55
N PHE A 26 -11.90 7.95 6.28
CA PHE A 26 -11.32 6.91 5.42
C PHE A 26 -11.00 7.45 4.02
N TYR A 27 -11.79 8.41 3.53
CA TYR A 27 -11.66 8.97 2.20
C TYR A 27 -10.88 10.29 2.15
N ASP A 28 -10.31 10.74 3.27
CA ASP A 28 -9.44 11.92 3.29
C ASP A 28 -8.15 11.65 2.50
N GLU A 29 -7.95 12.40 1.40
CA GLU A 29 -6.80 12.20 0.51
C GLU A 29 -5.50 12.69 1.14
N GLN A 30 -5.53 13.70 2.00
CA GLN A 30 -4.32 14.22 2.65
C GLN A 30 -3.78 13.21 3.66
N ALA A 31 -4.65 12.68 4.52
CA ALA A 31 -4.32 11.62 5.47
C ALA A 31 -3.90 10.33 4.76
N LEU A 32 -4.49 10.01 3.61
CA LEU A 32 -4.04 8.91 2.77
C LEU A 32 -2.62 9.16 2.25
N LEU A 33 -2.34 10.33 1.68
CA LEU A 33 -1.01 10.65 1.12
C LEU A 33 0.07 10.64 2.21
N THR A 34 -0.23 11.12 3.41
CA THR A 34 0.68 11.02 4.56
C THR A 34 0.99 9.57 4.93
N GLU A 35 0.00 8.69 4.90
CA GLU A 35 0.22 7.27 5.21
C GLU A 35 0.93 6.52 4.07
N LEU A 36 0.65 6.88 2.82
CA LEU A 36 1.41 6.40 1.65
C LEU A 36 2.88 6.78 1.77
N GLU A 37 3.16 8.03 2.11
CA GLU A 37 4.52 8.53 2.31
C GLU A 37 5.25 7.72 3.40
N ARG A 38 4.64 7.56 4.58
CA ARG A 38 5.21 6.76 5.68
C ARG A 38 5.51 5.31 5.27
N VAL A 39 4.56 4.63 4.61
CA VAL A 39 4.74 3.22 4.24
C VAL A 39 5.73 3.05 3.10
N PHE A 40 5.75 3.96 2.13
CA PHE A 40 6.71 3.93 1.02
C PHE A 40 8.14 4.16 1.50
N ASP A 41 8.34 5.02 2.49
CA ASP A 41 9.64 5.28 3.10
C ASP A 41 10.17 4.02 3.80
N ILE A 42 9.31 3.37 4.59
CA ILE A 42 9.61 2.05 5.20
C ILE A 42 9.91 0.98 4.15
N CYS A 43 9.16 0.96 3.04
CA CYS A 43 9.41 0.02 1.94
C CYS A 43 10.77 0.27 1.29
N HIS A 44 11.13 1.53 1.07
CA HIS A 44 12.43 1.94 0.53
C HIS A 44 13.57 1.50 1.44
N GLY A 45 13.41 1.62 2.76
CA GLY A 45 14.44 1.21 3.73
C GLY A 45 14.78 -0.29 3.71
N CYS A 46 13.84 -1.18 3.37
CA CYS A 46 14.07 -2.63 3.39
C CYS A 46 14.10 -3.32 2.03
N ARG A 47 13.41 -2.80 1.00
CA ARG A 47 13.28 -3.30 -0.38
C ARG A 47 12.96 -4.80 -0.59
N ARG A 48 12.58 -5.52 0.46
CA ARG A 48 12.36 -6.99 0.46
C ARG A 48 11.28 -7.49 -0.50
N CYS A 49 10.34 -6.62 -0.85
CA CYS A 49 9.17 -7.00 -1.65
C CYS A 49 9.36 -6.83 -3.17
N PHE A 50 10.53 -6.38 -3.64
CA PHE A 50 10.85 -6.10 -5.05
C PHE A 50 10.36 -7.18 -6.04
N ASN A 51 10.52 -8.46 -5.69
CA ASN A 51 10.17 -9.59 -6.57
C ASN A 51 8.71 -10.04 -6.52
N LEU A 52 7.82 -9.37 -5.78
CA LEU A 52 6.44 -9.87 -5.57
C LEU A 52 5.40 -9.30 -6.53
N CYS A 53 5.47 -8.00 -6.85
CA CYS A 53 4.56 -7.36 -7.79
C CYS A 53 5.19 -6.08 -8.33
N HIS A 54 4.66 -5.54 -9.43
CA HIS A 54 5.19 -4.35 -10.08
C HIS A 54 5.12 -3.08 -9.22
N ALA A 55 4.30 -3.03 -8.16
CA ALA A 55 4.23 -1.85 -7.28
C ALA A 55 5.58 -1.52 -6.65
N PHE A 56 6.35 -2.52 -6.23
CA PHE A 56 7.62 -2.30 -5.54
C PHE A 56 8.74 -1.83 -6.46
N PRO A 57 9.01 -2.47 -7.62
CA PRO A 57 9.91 -1.92 -8.63
C PRO A 57 9.53 -0.48 -9.01
N THR A 58 8.25 -0.20 -9.31
CA THR A 58 7.82 1.17 -9.62
C THR A 58 8.13 2.16 -8.50
N LEU A 59 7.89 1.79 -7.24
CA LEU A 59 8.24 2.65 -6.12
C LEU A 59 9.74 2.90 -6.03
N PHE A 60 10.55 1.86 -6.18
CA PHE A 60 12.00 1.96 -6.04
C PHE A 60 12.63 2.72 -7.20
N ASP A 61 12.16 2.49 -8.43
CA ASP A 61 12.61 3.22 -9.61
C ASP A 61 12.30 4.73 -9.47
N LEU A 62 11.08 5.09 -9.01
CA LEU A 62 10.72 6.48 -8.76
C LEU A 62 11.65 7.17 -7.75
N ILE A 63 12.09 6.44 -6.72
CA ILE A 63 12.99 6.98 -5.71
C ILE A 63 14.43 7.03 -6.24
N ASP A 64 14.92 5.97 -6.88
CA ASP A 64 16.29 5.86 -7.40
C ASP A 64 16.56 6.86 -8.53
N GLU A 65 15.53 7.26 -9.28
CA GLU A 65 15.59 8.29 -10.32
C GLU A 65 15.37 9.72 -9.77
N SER A 66 15.03 9.86 -8.48
CA SER A 66 14.84 11.17 -7.85
C SER A 66 16.16 11.86 -7.51
N GLN A 67 16.13 13.18 -7.31
CA GLN A 67 17.35 13.97 -7.03
C GLN A 67 17.98 13.64 -5.67
N SER A 68 17.16 13.33 -4.66
CA SER A 68 17.63 13.00 -3.31
C SER A 68 17.95 11.52 -3.14
N MET A 69 17.48 10.66 -4.06
CA MET A 69 17.45 9.20 -3.90
C MET A 69 16.65 8.73 -2.68
N GLU A 70 15.80 9.61 -2.15
CA GLU A 70 14.94 9.37 -0.98
C GLU A 70 13.49 9.69 -1.37
N LEU A 71 12.52 9.27 -0.54
CA LEU A 71 11.11 9.45 -0.87
C LEU A 71 10.67 10.92 -1.00
N ASP A 72 11.37 11.84 -0.34
CA ASP A 72 11.11 13.29 -0.41
C ASP A 72 11.32 13.88 -1.82
N GLY A 73 12.13 13.21 -2.65
CA GLY A 73 12.37 13.57 -4.05
C GLY A 73 11.27 13.11 -5.00
N VAL A 74 10.30 12.30 -4.54
CA VAL A 74 9.23 11.74 -5.37
C VAL A 74 7.97 12.61 -5.30
N ALA A 75 7.45 13.00 -6.47
CA ALA A 75 6.21 13.75 -6.54
C ALA A 75 5.03 12.92 -5.99
N LYS A 76 4.20 13.50 -5.10
CA LYS A 76 3.01 12.83 -4.55
C LYS A 76 2.02 12.34 -5.61
N THR A 77 2.02 12.97 -6.79
CA THR A 77 1.22 12.52 -7.94
C THR A 77 1.68 11.17 -8.50
N ASP A 78 2.95 10.82 -8.34
CA ASP A 78 3.51 9.56 -8.83
C ASP A 78 3.25 8.38 -7.89
N TYR A 79 2.82 8.63 -6.65
CA TYR A 79 2.38 7.57 -5.73
C TYR A 79 1.25 6.74 -6.34
N TRP A 80 0.41 7.35 -7.18
CA TRP A 80 -0.66 6.66 -7.88
C TRP A 80 -0.16 5.61 -8.87
N LYS A 81 1.05 5.76 -9.43
CA LYS A 81 1.67 4.72 -10.29
C LYS A 81 1.92 3.43 -9.48
N VAL A 82 2.38 3.57 -8.25
CA VAL A 82 2.59 2.46 -7.30
C VAL A 82 1.25 1.81 -6.93
N VAL A 83 0.24 2.63 -6.62
CA VAL A 83 -1.12 2.15 -6.29
C VAL A 83 -1.70 1.33 -7.43
N GLU A 84 -1.55 1.76 -8.68
CA GLU A 84 -2.07 1.06 -9.85
C GLU A 84 -1.44 -0.33 -10.03
N HIS A 85 -0.15 -0.48 -9.71
CA HIS A 85 0.55 -1.75 -9.82
C HIS A 85 0.37 -2.70 -8.62
N CYS A 86 -0.45 -2.34 -7.63
CA CYS A 86 -0.85 -3.26 -6.58
C CYS A 86 -2.10 -4.06 -6.98
N TYR A 87 -1.99 -5.40 -6.93
CA TYR A 87 -3.06 -6.33 -7.28
C TYR A 87 -3.86 -6.88 -6.09
N LEU A 88 -3.63 -6.35 -4.87
CA LEU A 88 -4.37 -6.74 -3.65
C LEU A 88 -4.33 -8.26 -3.35
N CYS A 89 -3.19 -8.91 -3.62
CA CYS A 89 -3.02 -10.36 -3.40
C CYS A 89 -2.50 -10.75 -2.02
N ASP A 90 -2.22 -9.77 -1.14
CA ASP A 90 -1.67 -9.94 0.21
C ASP A 90 -0.31 -10.64 0.34
N MET A 91 0.35 -11.02 -0.76
CA MET A 91 1.62 -11.77 -0.70
C MET A 91 2.74 -11.02 0.03
N CYS A 92 2.84 -9.69 -0.14
CA CYS A 92 3.87 -8.89 0.55
C CYS A 92 3.63 -8.84 2.06
N PHE A 93 2.37 -8.74 2.47
CA PHE A 93 1.94 -8.72 3.86
C PHE A 93 2.14 -10.09 4.52
N MET A 94 1.76 -11.17 3.85
CA MET A 94 1.79 -12.50 4.46
C MET A 94 3.17 -13.15 4.49
N THR A 95 4.06 -12.83 3.53
CA THR A 95 5.25 -13.67 3.26
C THR A 95 6.60 -12.96 3.21
N LYS A 96 6.63 -11.61 3.22
CA LYS A 96 7.91 -10.87 3.07
C LYS A 96 8.09 -9.70 4.02
N CYS A 97 7.02 -9.00 4.37
CA CYS A 97 7.14 -7.76 5.14
C CYS A 97 7.47 -8.07 6.62
N PRO A 98 8.62 -7.62 7.14
CA PRO A 98 9.00 -7.83 8.53
C PRO A 98 8.29 -6.87 9.50
N TYR A 99 7.52 -5.93 8.98
CA TYR A 99 6.95 -4.81 9.73
C TYR A 99 5.42 -4.83 9.82
N VAL A 100 4.83 -5.99 9.56
CA VAL A 100 3.40 -6.24 9.69
C VAL A 100 2.95 -6.27 11.15
N PRO A 101 1.67 -6.00 11.44
CA PRO A 101 1.15 -6.04 12.82
C PRO A 101 1.43 -7.42 13.45
N PRO A 102 1.88 -7.48 14.72
CA PRO A 102 1.88 -6.42 15.74
C PRO A 102 3.16 -5.58 15.80
N HIS A 103 4.00 -5.57 14.76
CA HIS A 103 5.18 -4.69 14.72
C HIS A 103 4.76 -3.22 14.88
N GLU A 104 5.59 -2.43 15.55
CA GLU A 104 5.28 -1.03 15.89
C GLU A 104 4.99 -0.14 14.67
N TRP A 105 5.60 -0.46 13.52
CA TRP A 105 5.37 0.26 12.26
C TRP A 105 4.06 -0.12 11.56
N ASN A 106 3.42 -1.21 11.98
CA ASN A 106 2.05 -1.58 11.60
C ASN A 106 1.78 -1.52 10.09
N VAL A 107 2.69 -2.06 9.28
CA VAL A 107 2.61 -1.95 7.82
C VAL A 107 1.60 -2.94 7.25
N ASP A 108 0.51 -2.41 6.70
CA ASP A 108 -0.50 -3.16 5.94
C ASP A 108 -0.63 -2.56 4.53
N PHE A 109 0.36 -2.89 3.69
CA PHE A 109 0.46 -2.37 2.33
C PHE A 109 -0.81 -2.67 1.50
N PRO A 110 -1.35 -3.90 1.47
CA PRO A 110 -2.56 -4.19 0.70
C PRO A 110 -3.78 -3.37 1.14
N HIS A 111 -4.03 -3.21 2.44
CA HIS A 111 -5.13 -2.36 2.90
C HIS A 111 -4.93 -0.89 2.59
N LEU A 112 -3.69 -0.39 2.64
CA LEU A 112 -3.38 0.97 2.23
C LEU A 112 -3.66 1.19 0.74
N MET A 113 -3.26 0.24 -0.10
CA MET A 113 -3.56 0.27 -1.54
C MET A 113 -5.06 0.17 -1.82
N LEU A 114 -5.80 -0.66 -1.07
CA LEU A 114 -7.25 -0.74 -1.13
C LEU A 114 -7.90 0.60 -0.80
N ARG A 115 -7.47 1.26 0.28
CA ARG A 115 -7.93 2.61 0.65
C ARG A 115 -7.64 3.61 -0.47
N ALA A 116 -6.43 3.59 -1.04
CA ALA A 116 -6.07 4.47 -2.14
C ALA A 116 -6.98 4.29 -3.36
N LYS A 117 -7.21 3.05 -3.80
CA LYS A 117 -8.12 2.72 -4.91
C LYS A 117 -9.56 3.15 -4.62
N ALA A 118 -10.03 3.00 -3.38
CA ALA A 118 -11.36 3.46 -2.97
C ALA A 118 -11.48 5.00 -3.05
N VAL A 119 -10.47 5.74 -2.62
CA VAL A 119 -10.40 7.22 -2.77
C VAL A 119 -10.40 7.63 -4.24
N ALA A 120 -9.57 6.99 -5.06
CA ALA A 120 -9.52 7.27 -6.51
C ALA A 120 -10.86 7.02 -7.19
N ASN A 121 -11.54 5.91 -6.86
CA ASN A 121 -12.86 5.59 -7.39
C ASN A 121 -13.90 6.66 -7.01
N ARG A 122 -13.93 7.09 -5.73
CA ARG A 122 -14.87 8.13 -5.25
C ARG A 122 -14.65 9.48 -5.93
N LYS A 123 -13.39 9.79 -6.31
CA LYS A 123 -13.03 11.00 -7.06
C LYS A 123 -13.22 10.87 -8.57
N GLY A 124 -13.70 9.74 -9.07
CA GLY A 124 -13.85 9.49 -10.49
C GLY A 124 -12.53 9.39 -11.26
N LYS A 125 -11.41 9.16 -10.58
CA LYS A 125 -10.06 9.04 -11.18
C LYS A 125 -9.75 7.63 -11.72
N VAL A 126 -10.76 6.76 -11.83
CA VAL A 126 -10.64 5.41 -12.40
C VAL A 126 -10.99 5.42 -13.89
N ARG A 127 -10.32 4.59 -14.69
CA ARG A 127 -10.60 4.52 -16.13
C ARG A 127 -11.99 3.91 -16.35
N ALA A 128 -12.68 4.34 -17.40
CA ALA A 128 -14.02 3.83 -17.73
C ALA A 128 -14.04 2.30 -17.86
N ARG A 129 -13.01 1.71 -18.49
CA ARG A 129 -12.86 0.25 -18.59
C ARG A 129 -12.85 -0.44 -17.23
N ASP A 130 -12.13 0.11 -16.26
CA ASP A 130 -11.92 -0.53 -14.95
C ASP A 130 -13.20 -0.41 -14.12
N ARG A 131 -13.95 0.69 -14.27
CA ARG A 131 -15.30 0.86 -13.69
C ARG A 131 -16.29 -0.15 -14.26
N ILE A 132 -16.28 -0.38 -15.58
CA ILE A 132 -17.17 -1.35 -16.23
C ILE A 132 -16.81 -2.76 -15.75
N LEU A 133 -15.54 -3.16 -15.86
CA LEU A 133 -15.10 -4.51 -15.50
C LEU A 133 -15.31 -4.87 -14.02
N SER A 134 -15.32 -3.87 -13.13
CA SER A 134 -15.58 -4.08 -11.70
C SER A 134 -17.07 -4.07 -11.32
N ALA A 135 -17.97 -3.69 -12.23
CA ALA A 135 -19.41 -3.63 -11.98
C ALA A 135 -20.06 -5.01 -12.23
N THR A 136 -19.85 -5.94 -11.30
CA THR A 136 -20.31 -7.34 -11.39
C THR A 136 -21.82 -7.50 -11.57
N ASP A 137 -22.62 -6.53 -11.11
CA ASP A 137 -24.08 -6.54 -11.30
C ASP A 137 -24.48 -6.27 -12.76
N THR A 138 -23.59 -5.66 -13.54
CA THR A 138 -23.85 -5.23 -14.93
C THR A 138 -23.05 -6.01 -15.96
N VAL A 139 -21.89 -6.55 -15.57
CA VAL A 139 -20.97 -7.30 -16.43
C VAL A 139 -20.99 -8.76 -16.04
N GLY A 140 -21.41 -9.62 -16.96
CA GLY A 140 -21.50 -11.07 -16.74
C GLY A 140 -22.85 -11.58 -16.24
N ALA A 141 -23.84 -10.69 -16.09
CA ALA A 141 -25.26 -11.03 -15.97
C ALA A 141 -25.87 -11.48 -17.31
#